data_AF-A0A1W2CEX6-F1
#
_entry.id   AF-A0A1W2CEX6-F1
#
_cell.length_a   1.000
_cell.length_b   1.000
_cell.length_c   1.000
_cell.angle_alpha   90.00
_cell.angle_beta   90.00
_cell.angle_gamma   90.00
#
_symmetry.space_group_name_H-M   'P 1'
#
loop_
_entity.id
_entity.type
_entity.pdbx_description
1 polymer ?
#
loop_
_entity_poly.entity_id
_entity_poly.type
_entity_poly.pdbx_seq_one_letter_code
_entity_poly.pdbx_strand_id
1 'polypeptide(L)'
;MQLKSILQKKSYFLALVSFIGIIAISLMKSAMELEDAEQAYFSQWFRFVYDDQPPLYTWLQYGINSVFGISVVSFSLLRAIIFASIIVVLYKFSETYLNEVTKANLVIFSLAIIPVFIDFTFRRLSHTSLLCLAVVLTYMLLQNLIAKKTIRNYVLLGVVVAFGVLAKYNYVLVLGAIALVSFIDEKLRKIIWNKNIIISILITGLLVTPHFYQLLSNQEFLSALRASVELKTMGQEKTGIPVLSTIFTMLLTLVKVVLPIFVIFLVFKLFKKVSFNSSRYDWLAKTMFAQLAVIALFFIFMNVQKTEERWFLPLLLPFLPLLLKSITFGAIKKWETKGFYLFLFILFAQAIRTPIEKLLKIPSDVHFGFQPISDVLNSKYANEDWVLPNVTYAGNVKLLNSRVPVYAADDFSLPEFLPNKNSAIKVLIGKDGLGDVKVLDSLVDFGRRKQMIYFIRDDKSQ
;
A
#
# COMPACT_ATOMS: atom_id res chain seq x y z
N MET A 1 22.18 27.64 -16.55
CA MET A 1 22.77 27.09 -15.32
C MET A 1 21.76 26.34 -14.44
N GLN A 2 20.48 26.73 -14.38
CA GLN A 2 19.43 26.06 -13.57
C GLN A 2 19.06 24.64 -14.05
N LEU A 3 19.08 24.35 -15.37
CA LEU A 3 18.78 23.00 -15.88
C LEU A 3 19.85 21.95 -15.50
N LYS A 4 21.12 22.36 -15.36
CA LYS A 4 22.22 21.49 -14.91
C LYS A 4 22.10 21.10 -13.42
N SER A 5 21.50 21.95 -12.58
CA SER A 5 21.25 21.64 -11.16
C SER A 5 20.06 20.67 -10.99
N ILE A 6 19.07 20.73 -11.88
CA ILE A 6 17.94 19.79 -11.95
C ILE A 6 18.41 18.40 -12.42
N LEU A 7 19.44 18.33 -13.27
CA LEU A 7 20.03 17.07 -13.76
C LEU A 7 20.89 16.31 -12.73
N GLN A 8 21.37 16.96 -11.66
CA GLN A 8 21.88 16.26 -10.46
C GLN A 8 20.72 15.76 -9.57
N LYS A 9 19.49 16.20 -9.83
CA LYS A 9 18.27 15.90 -9.09
C LYS A 9 17.28 15.02 -9.88
N LYS A 10 17.76 14.12 -10.76
CA LYS A 10 16.91 13.23 -11.59
C LYS A 10 15.82 12.53 -10.77
N SER A 11 16.19 11.94 -9.63
CA SER A 11 15.23 11.28 -8.73
C SER A 11 14.18 12.23 -8.13
N TYR A 12 14.57 13.45 -7.75
CA TYR A 12 13.61 14.46 -7.27
C TYR A 12 12.68 14.95 -8.39
N PHE A 13 13.19 15.09 -9.61
CA PHE A 13 12.37 15.41 -10.77
C PHE A 13 11.36 14.31 -11.06
N LEU A 14 11.78 13.03 -11.03
CA LEU A 14 10.84 11.91 -11.16
C LEU A 14 9.80 11.92 -10.04
N ALA A 15 10.19 12.19 -8.79
CA ALA A 15 9.24 12.31 -7.69
C ALA A 15 8.18 13.39 -7.95
N LEU A 16 8.58 14.56 -8.46
CA LEU A 16 7.66 15.65 -8.82
C LEU A 16 6.75 15.27 -10.00
N VAL A 17 7.30 14.68 -11.07
CA VAL A 17 6.51 14.25 -12.23
C VAL A 17 5.54 13.14 -11.84
N SER A 18 5.95 12.19 -11.00
CA SER A 18 5.05 11.16 -10.46
C SER A 18 3.95 11.75 -9.60
N PHE A 19 4.28 12.73 -8.75
CA PHE A 19 3.29 13.45 -7.94
C PHE A 19 2.20 14.07 -8.82
N ILE A 20 2.61 14.84 -9.84
CA ILE A 20 1.69 15.48 -10.79
C ILE A 20 0.90 14.42 -11.58
N GLY A 21 1.58 13.37 -12.06
CA GLY A 21 0.97 12.31 -12.85
C GLY A 21 -0.12 11.53 -12.10
N ILE A 22 0.08 11.26 -10.81
CA ILE A 22 -0.92 10.58 -9.95
C ILE A 22 -2.19 11.43 -9.79
N ILE A 23 -2.04 12.74 -9.60
CA ILE A 23 -3.18 13.65 -9.51
C ILE A 23 -3.90 13.72 -10.86
N ALA A 24 -3.14 13.93 -11.95
CA ALA A 24 -3.68 14.05 -13.30
C ALA A 24 -4.48 12.81 -13.72
N ILE A 25 -3.94 11.60 -13.54
CA ILE A 25 -4.66 10.37 -13.89
C ILE A 25 -5.90 10.15 -13.02
N SER A 26 -5.86 10.54 -11.74
CA SER A 26 -7.00 10.37 -10.83
C SER A 26 -8.18 11.23 -11.27
N LEU A 27 -7.93 12.45 -11.76
CA LEU A 27 -8.95 13.34 -12.31
C LEU A 27 -9.62 12.82 -13.61
N MET A 28 -9.01 11.85 -14.27
CA MET A 28 -9.53 11.27 -15.52
C MET A 28 -10.46 10.06 -15.26
N LYS A 29 -10.58 9.60 -14.01
CA LYS A 29 -11.43 8.46 -13.62
C LYS A 29 -12.87 8.92 -13.33
N SER A 30 -13.87 8.14 -13.74
CA SER A 30 -15.29 8.36 -13.40
C SER A 30 -15.65 7.79 -12.02
N ALA A 31 -14.95 6.74 -11.61
CA ALA A 31 -15.10 6.10 -10.31
C ALA A 31 -13.71 5.79 -9.72
N MET A 32 -13.61 5.85 -8.40
CA MET A 32 -12.40 5.51 -7.68
C MET A 32 -12.25 3.99 -7.57
N GLU A 33 -11.01 3.52 -7.61
CA GLU A 33 -10.69 2.11 -7.46
C GLU A 33 -10.87 1.68 -6.00
N LEU A 34 -10.99 0.37 -5.78
CA LEU A 34 -11.28 -0.29 -4.50
C LEU A 34 -10.69 0.43 -3.29
N GLU A 35 -9.36 0.56 -3.21
CA GLU A 35 -8.69 1.10 -2.02
C GLU A 35 -8.94 2.61 -1.82
N ASP A 36 -9.12 3.40 -2.87
CA ASP A 36 -9.47 4.83 -2.71
C ASP A 36 -10.93 4.98 -2.24
N ALA A 37 -11.82 4.13 -2.76
CA ALA A 37 -13.22 4.09 -2.34
C ALA A 37 -13.35 3.63 -0.87
N GLU A 38 -12.64 2.56 -0.48
CA GLU A 38 -12.51 2.13 0.92
C GLU A 38 -12.10 3.28 1.83
N GLN A 39 -11.09 4.04 1.43
CA GLN A 39 -10.63 5.18 2.22
C GLN A 39 -11.64 6.32 2.23
N ALA A 40 -12.39 6.56 1.15
CA ALA A 40 -13.48 7.53 1.13
C ALA A 40 -14.59 7.17 2.10
N TYR A 41 -14.89 5.88 2.25
CA TYR A 41 -15.83 5.37 3.22
C TYR A 41 -15.30 5.46 4.67
N PHE A 42 -14.10 4.94 4.94
CA PHE A 42 -13.59 4.85 6.31
C PHE A 42 -13.20 6.21 6.90
N SER A 43 -12.65 7.11 6.09
CA SER A 43 -12.23 8.45 6.53
C SER A 43 -13.39 9.41 6.80
N GLN A 44 -14.64 8.91 6.84
CA GLN A 44 -15.78 9.63 7.40
C GLN A 44 -15.65 9.83 8.93
N TRP A 45 -14.93 8.94 9.60
CA TRP A 45 -14.80 8.93 11.06
C TRP A 45 -13.35 8.76 11.48
N PHE A 46 -12.97 9.39 12.59
CA PHE A 46 -11.70 9.13 13.25
C PHE A 46 -11.87 8.00 14.28
N ARG A 47 -11.52 6.77 13.88
CA ARG A 47 -11.61 5.56 14.72
C ARG A 47 -10.23 4.96 14.96
N PHE A 48 -10.09 4.23 16.06
CA PHE A 48 -8.87 3.47 16.36
C PHE A 48 -8.82 2.11 15.66
N VAL A 49 -9.96 1.62 15.14
CA VAL A 49 -10.09 0.35 14.41
C VAL A 49 -11.03 0.58 13.23
N TYR A 50 -10.66 0.03 12.07
CA TYR A 50 -11.44 0.04 10.82
C TYR A 50 -11.49 -1.41 10.31
N ASP A 51 -11.07 -1.71 9.08
CA ASP A 51 -11.05 -3.05 8.51
C ASP A 51 -9.89 -3.94 9.01
N ASP A 52 -9.48 -4.89 8.19
CA ASP A 52 -8.32 -5.73 8.46
C ASP A 52 -6.96 -5.02 8.34
N GLN A 53 -6.97 -3.70 8.11
CA GLN A 53 -5.78 -2.85 8.07
C GLN A 53 -5.69 -1.95 9.30
N PRO A 54 -4.45 -1.65 9.75
CA PRO A 54 -4.20 -0.62 10.76
C PRO A 54 -4.58 0.80 10.30
N PRO A 55 -4.81 1.73 11.25
CA PRO A 55 -5.57 2.95 10.99
C PRO A 55 -4.80 4.14 10.40
N LEU A 56 -3.46 4.09 10.30
CA LEU A 56 -2.68 5.30 9.99
C LEU A 56 -2.99 5.90 8.63
N TYR A 57 -3.16 5.06 7.59
CA TYR A 57 -3.50 5.58 6.27
C TYR A 57 -4.84 6.34 6.33
N THR A 58 -5.83 5.74 6.98
CA THR A 58 -7.16 6.34 7.17
C THR A 58 -7.08 7.63 7.99
N TRP A 59 -6.25 7.70 9.03
CA TRP A 59 -6.04 8.92 9.82
C TRP A 59 -5.41 10.05 8.99
N LEU A 60 -4.40 9.73 8.19
CA LEU A 60 -3.79 10.70 7.28
C LEU A 60 -4.81 11.20 6.25
N GLN A 61 -5.64 10.29 5.72
CA GLN A 61 -6.70 10.65 4.78
C GLN A 61 -7.80 11.49 5.43
N TYR A 62 -8.22 11.14 6.65
CA TYR A 62 -9.16 11.92 7.46
C TYR A 62 -8.65 13.35 7.67
N GLY A 63 -7.36 13.51 8.01
CA GLY A 63 -6.72 14.82 8.15
C GLY A 63 -6.74 15.63 6.85
N ILE A 64 -6.42 15.01 5.71
CA ILE A 64 -6.47 15.68 4.40
C ILE A 64 -7.92 16.05 4.05
N ASN A 65 -8.88 15.16 4.26
CA ASN A 65 -10.29 15.42 3.99
C ASN A 65 -10.87 16.52 4.89
N SER A 66 -10.36 16.68 6.10
CA SER A 66 -10.76 17.75 7.01
C SER A 66 -10.34 19.15 6.52
N VAL A 67 -9.26 19.23 5.71
CA VAL A 67 -8.75 20.49 5.16
C VAL A 67 -9.27 20.76 3.75
N PHE A 68 -9.27 19.74 2.88
CA PHE A 68 -9.59 19.88 1.45
C PHE A 68 -10.99 19.36 1.08
N GLY A 69 -11.72 18.78 2.02
CA GLY A 69 -12.98 18.08 1.77
C GLY A 69 -12.78 16.68 1.17
N ILE A 70 -13.87 15.92 1.09
CA ILE A 70 -13.89 14.61 0.42
C ILE A 70 -13.99 14.83 -1.08
N SER A 71 -12.92 14.54 -1.82
CA SER A 71 -12.85 14.71 -3.27
C SER A 71 -11.78 13.80 -3.87
N VAL A 72 -11.87 13.49 -5.17
CA VAL A 72 -10.85 12.73 -5.91
C VAL A 72 -9.45 13.34 -5.75
N VAL A 73 -9.36 14.68 -5.71
CA VAL A 73 -8.10 15.40 -5.50
C VAL A 73 -7.51 15.06 -4.13
N SER A 74 -8.31 15.10 -3.06
CA SER A 74 -7.87 14.82 -1.69
C SER A 74 -7.24 13.43 -1.55
N PHE A 75 -7.85 12.39 -2.12
CA PHE A 75 -7.28 11.02 -2.09
C PHE A 75 -6.04 10.90 -2.97
N SER A 76 -6.07 11.49 -4.18
CA SER A 76 -4.92 11.48 -5.08
C SER A 76 -3.70 12.22 -4.50
N LEU A 77 -3.93 13.27 -3.71
CA LEU A 77 -2.90 14.06 -3.05
C LEU A 77 -2.12 13.23 -2.02
N LEU A 78 -2.81 12.50 -1.13
CA LEU A 78 -2.13 11.64 -0.15
C LEU A 78 -1.25 10.60 -0.84
N ARG A 79 -1.82 9.91 -1.84
CA ARG A 79 -1.11 8.91 -2.64
C ARG A 79 0.11 9.52 -3.34
N ALA A 80 -0.05 10.69 -3.96
CA ALA A 80 1.02 11.39 -4.65
C ALA A 80 2.16 11.78 -3.67
N ILE A 81 1.82 12.28 -2.48
CA ILE A 81 2.79 12.59 -1.41
C ILE A 81 3.56 11.34 -1.00
N ILE A 82 2.86 10.23 -0.73
CA ILE A 82 3.49 8.98 -0.28
C ILE A 82 4.42 8.44 -1.38
N PHE A 83 3.94 8.36 -2.62
CA PHE A 83 4.74 7.86 -3.75
C PHE A 83 6.01 8.69 -3.98
N ALA A 84 5.88 10.02 -4.03
CA ALA A 84 7.02 10.92 -4.17
C ALA A 84 8.00 10.80 -2.98
N SER A 85 7.47 10.63 -1.77
CA SER A 85 8.28 10.43 -0.57
C SER A 85 9.06 9.13 -0.61
N ILE A 86 8.48 8.03 -1.12
CA ILE A 86 9.21 6.77 -1.31
C ILE A 86 10.41 6.98 -2.24
N ILE A 87 10.23 7.67 -3.37
CA ILE A 87 11.33 7.97 -4.30
C ILE A 87 12.42 8.78 -3.61
N VAL A 88 12.05 9.86 -2.91
CA VAL A 88 13.02 10.75 -2.27
C VAL A 88 13.78 10.06 -1.14
N VAL A 89 13.07 9.34 -0.28
CA VAL A 89 13.69 8.66 0.88
C VAL A 89 14.55 7.49 0.40
N LEU A 90 14.08 6.67 -0.55
CA LEU A 90 14.87 5.59 -1.12
C LEU A 90 16.13 6.12 -1.80
N TYR A 91 16.03 7.25 -2.52
CA TYR A 91 17.17 7.88 -3.16
C TYR A 91 18.21 8.33 -2.12
N LYS A 92 17.79 9.04 -1.06
CA LYS A 92 18.68 9.50 0.01
C LYS A 92 19.34 8.35 0.77
N PHE A 93 18.57 7.31 1.07
CA PHE A 93 19.10 6.07 1.66
C PHE A 93 20.15 5.44 0.74
N SER A 94 19.82 5.29 -0.55
CA SER A 94 20.73 4.71 -1.55
C SER A 94 21.99 5.52 -1.74
N GLU A 95 21.89 6.85 -1.84
CA GLU A 95 23.01 7.77 -2.03
C GLU A 95 23.99 7.66 -0.85
N THR A 96 23.46 7.66 0.37
CA THR A 96 24.29 7.54 1.58
C THR A 96 24.91 6.14 1.69
N TYR A 97 24.17 5.08 1.36
CA TYR A 97 24.64 3.69 1.49
C TYR A 97 25.66 3.31 0.41
N LEU A 98 25.45 3.75 -0.82
CA LEU A 98 26.32 3.45 -1.96
C LEU A 98 27.50 4.41 -2.07
N ASN A 99 27.40 5.60 -1.48
CA ASN A 99 28.32 6.72 -1.66
C ASN A 99 28.54 7.05 -3.16
N GLU A 100 27.50 6.86 -3.98
CA GLU A 100 27.57 7.03 -5.43
C GLU A 100 26.22 7.48 -6.00
N VAL A 101 26.12 8.76 -6.36
CA VAL A 101 24.90 9.41 -6.88
C VAL A 101 24.31 8.66 -8.07
N THR A 102 25.17 8.20 -8.99
CA THR A 102 24.72 7.53 -10.23
C THR A 102 24.03 6.19 -9.92
N LYS A 103 24.60 5.38 -9.01
CA LYS A 103 23.97 4.12 -8.61
C LYS A 103 22.71 4.36 -7.80
N ALA A 104 22.68 5.40 -6.96
CA ALA A 104 21.45 5.79 -6.24
C ALA A 104 20.31 6.17 -7.20
N ASN A 105 20.61 6.88 -8.29
CA ASN A 105 19.63 7.13 -9.35
C ASN A 105 19.17 5.82 -10.03
N LEU A 106 20.09 4.88 -10.31
CA LEU A 106 19.73 3.58 -10.88
C LEU A 106 18.85 2.74 -9.94
N VAL A 107 19.01 2.87 -8.61
CA VAL A 107 18.08 2.26 -7.64
C VAL A 107 16.66 2.78 -7.86
N ILE A 108 16.48 4.10 -7.97
CA ILE A 108 15.18 4.67 -8.27
C ILE A 108 14.66 4.20 -9.62
N PHE A 109 15.51 4.13 -10.64
CA PHE A 109 15.07 3.71 -11.97
C PHE A 109 14.61 2.25 -12.01
N SER A 110 15.13 1.41 -11.12
CA SER A 110 14.69 0.03 -10.99
C SER A 110 13.25 -0.11 -10.52
N LEU A 111 12.69 0.90 -9.84
CA LEU A 111 11.28 0.89 -9.42
C LEU A 111 10.31 0.83 -10.61
N ALA A 112 10.68 1.44 -11.75
CA ALA A 112 9.84 1.39 -12.94
C ALA A 112 9.80 0.00 -13.60
N ILE A 113 10.74 -0.88 -13.25
CA ILE A 113 10.80 -2.26 -13.75
C ILE A 113 9.95 -3.19 -12.87
N ILE A 114 9.64 -2.81 -11.62
CA ILE A 114 8.85 -3.60 -10.69
C ILE A 114 7.36 -3.30 -10.95
N PRO A 115 6.59 -4.20 -11.59
CA PRO A 115 5.22 -3.89 -12.02
C PRO A 115 4.31 -3.58 -10.84
N VAL A 116 4.40 -4.38 -9.76
CA VAL A 116 3.64 -4.16 -8.53
C VAL A 116 3.94 -2.81 -7.86
N PHE A 117 5.15 -2.27 -8.04
CA PHE A 117 5.45 -0.91 -7.58
C PHE A 117 4.81 0.10 -8.54
N ILE A 118 5.30 0.17 -9.78
CA ILE A 118 5.00 1.29 -10.68
C ILE A 118 3.54 1.35 -11.12
N ASP A 119 2.86 0.21 -11.22
CA ASP A 119 1.46 0.16 -11.63
C ASP A 119 0.53 0.27 -10.42
N PHE A 120 0.73 -0.57 -9.40
CA PHE A 120 -0.25 -0.68 -8.32
C PHE A 120 -0.11 0.45 -7.30
N THR A 121 1.10 0.89 -6.93
CA THR A 121 1.24 2.03 -5.99
C THR A 121 0.85 3.36 -6.62
N PHE A 122 0.92 3.46 -7.96
CA PHE A 122 0.50 4.65 -8.69
C PHE A 122 -1.03 4.82 -8.73
N ARG A 123 -1.79 3.73 -8.60
CA ARG A 123 -3.24 3.73 -8.84
C ARG A 123 -4.10 3.19 -7.69
N ARG A 124 -3.58 2.29 -6.86
CA ARG A 124 -4.39 1.45 -5.95
C ARG A 124 -3.82 1.26 -4.55
N LEU A 125 -2.52 1.01 -4.36
CA LEU A 125 -2.01 0.54 -3.07
C LEU A 125 -1.89 1.65 -2.01
N SER A 126 -2.87 1.81 -1.14
CA SER A 126 -2.90 2.77 -0.03
C SER A 126 -1.98 2.33 1.12
N HIS A 127 -2.42 1.38 1.94
CA HIS A 127 -1.68 0.90 3.12
C HIS A 127 -0.30 0.32 2.79
N THR A 128 -0.20 -0.38 1.66
CA THR A 128 1.07 -1.01 1.24
C THR A 128 2.10 0.04 0.80
N SER A 129 1.67 1.15 0.18
CA SER A 129 2.60 2.25 -0.16
C SER A 129 3.09 2.98 1.08
N LEU A 130 2.20 3.23 2.05
CA LEU A 130 2.60 3.81 3.33
C LEU A 130 3.60 2.91 4.08
N LEU A 131 3.38 1.59 4.05
CA LEU A 131 4.34 0.62 4.57
C LEU A 131 5.68 0.69 3.84
N CYS A 132 5.71 0.78 2.50
CA CYS A 132 6.94 0.94 1.73
C CYS A 132 7.74 2.16 2.23
N LEU A 133 7.07 3.29 2.43
CA LEU A 133 7.68 4.50 2.97
C LEU A 133 8.25 4.27 4.38
N ALA A 134 7.47 3.69 5.29
CA ALA A 134 7.88 3.43 6.67
C ALA A 134 9.09 2.48 6.73
N VAL A 135 9.12 1.42 5.91
CA VAL A 135 10.25 0.50 5.85
C VAL A 135 11.52 1.21 5.37
N VAL A 136 11.46 1.95 4.26
CA VAL A 136 12.67 2.64 3.75
C VAL A 136 13.15 3.72 4.73
N LEU A 137 12.24 4.46 5.37
CA LEU A 137 12.57 5.40 6.44
C LEU A 137 13.28 4.71 7.60
N THR A 138 12.85 3.50 7.97
CA THR A 138 13.47 2.71 9.04
C THR A 138 14.91 2.36 8.70
N TYR A 139 15.17 1.82 7.52
CA TYR A 139 16.54 1.50 7.09
C TYR A 139 17.43 2.76 6.98
N MET A 140 16.87 3.88 6.50
CA MET A 140 17.57 5.16 6.49
C MET A 140 17.93 5.64 7.91
N LEU A 141 17.02 5.52 8.87
CA LEU A 141 17.27 5.90 10.26
C LEU A 141 18.26 4.96 10.96
N LEU A 142 18.22 3.66 10.67
CA LEU A 142 19.25 2.71 11.14
C LEU A 142 20.63 3.11 10.61
N GLN A 143 20.74 3.44 9.32
CA GLN A 143 21.99 3.93 8.75
C GLN A 143 22.47 5.23 9.41
N ASN A 144 21.56 6.18 9.65
CA ASN A 144 21.87 7.42 10.36
C ASN A 144 22.34 7.17 11.79
N LEU A 145 21.77 6.19 12.50
CA LEU A 145 22.20 5.78 13.84
C LEU A 145 23.55 5.08 13.84
N ILE A 146 23.83 4.25 12.82
CA ILE A 146 25.15 3.63 12.62
C ILE A 146 26.22 4.71 12.43
N ALA A 147 25.91 5.75 11.65
CA ALA A 147 26.82 6.88 11.44
C ALA A 147 26.96 7.76 12.68
N LYS A 148 25.84 8.11 13.34
CA LYS A 148 25.82 8.95 14.54
C LYS A 148 24.63 8.62 15.44
N LYS A 149 24.93 8.13 16.65
CA LYS A 149 23.95 7.77 17.69
C LYS A 149 23.36 8.99 18.39
N THR A 150 22.49 9.73 17.72
CA THR A 150 21.82 10.91 18.30
C THR A 150 20.45 10.56 18.90
N ILE A 151 20.07 11.25 19.98
CA ILE A 151 18.73 11.12 20.58
C ILE A 151 17.63 11.43 19.56
N ARG A 152 17.82 12.46 18.72
CA ARG A 152 16.91 12.80 17.62
C ARG A 152 16.63 11.59 16.72
N ASN A 153 17.65 10.84 16.33
CA ASN A 153 17.47 9.68 15.47
C ASN A 153 16.74 8.53 16.19
N TYR A 154 16.94 8.35 17.51
CA TYR A 154 16.15 7.38 18.29
C TYR A 154 14.68 7.80 18.42
N VAL A 155 14.41 9.09 18.64
CA VAL A 155 13.03 9.64 18.65
C VAL A 155 12.36 9.38 17.30
N LEU A 156 13.02 9.76 16.21
CA LEU A 156 12.50 9.55 14.85
C LEU A 156 12.31 8.06 14.54
N LEU A 157 13.21 7.19 15.00
CA LEU A 157 13.04 5.74 14.85
C LEU A 157 11.79 5.24 15.54
N GLY A 158 11.51 5.69 16.77
CA GLY A 158 10.27 5.32 17.49
C GLY A 158 9.01 5.77 16.75
N VAL A 159 9.00 7.00 16.24
CA VAL A 159 7.87 7.52 15.43
C VAL A 159 7.68 6.68 14.16
N VAL A 160 8.76 6.42 13.42
CA VAL A 160 8.68 5.64 12.16
C VAL A 160 8.28 4.18 12.43
N VAL A 161 8.74 3.59 13.52
CA VAL A 161 8.33 2.23 13.93
C VAL A 161 6.84 2.19 14.27
N ALA A 162 6.34 3.16 15.05
CA ALA A 162 4.90 3.30 15.29
C ALA A 162 4.13 3.45 13.98
N PHE A 163 4.63 4.27 13.07
CA PHE A 163 3.97 4.48 11.78
C PHE A 163 3.96 3.22 10.93
N GLY A 164 5.05 2.44 10.92
CA GLY A 164 5.11 1.15 10.23
C GLY A 164 4.07 0.16 10.76
N VAL A 165 3.99 0.02 12.09
CA VAL A 165 3.00 -0.86 12.75
C VAL A 165 1.58 -0.41 12.45
N LEU A 166 1.30 0.89 12.53
CA LEU A 166 -0.01 1.48 12.26
C LEU A 166 -0.31 1.65 10.77
N ALA A 167 0.63 1.37 9.86
CA ALA A 167 0.38 1.33 8.42
C ALA A 167 -0.04 -0.07 7.97
N LYS A 168 0.63 -1.12 8.49
CA LYS A 168 0.32 -2.52 8.17
C LYS A 168 0.95 -3.48 9.18
N TYR A 169 0.19 -4.49 9.64
CA TYR A 169 0.67 -5.42 10.68
C TYR A 169 1.93 -6.20 10.28
N ASN A 170 2.11 -6.54 8.99
CA ASN A 170 3.29 -7.27 8.53
C ASN A 170 4.60 -6.47 8.59
N TYR A 171 4.58 -5.18 8.99
CA TYR A 171 5.77 -4.42 9.33
C TYR A 171 6.60 -5.08 10.45
N VAL A 172 5.97 -5.83 11.35
CA VAL A 172 6.67 -6.58 12.41
C VAL A 172 7.69 -7.58 11.85
N LEU A 173 7.51 -8.07 10.61
CA LEU A 173 8.48 -8.94 9.95
C LEU A 173 9.80 -8.23 9.66
N VAL A 174 9.75 -6.91 9.42
CA VAL A 174 10.95 -6.07 9.24
C VAL A 174 11.67 -5.89 10.57
N LEU A 175 10.92 -5.63 11.64
CA LEU A 175 11.47 -5.51 12.99
C LEU A 175 12.11 -6.82 13.45
N GLY A 176 11.47 -7.97 13.17
CA GLY A 176 12.02 -9.29 13.46
C GLY A 176 13.35 -9.55 12.76
N ALA A 177 13.48 -9.15 11.49
CA ALA A 177 14.74 -9.27 10.75
C ALA A 177 15.85 -8.38 11.34
N ILE A 178 15.54 -7.12 11.65
CA ILE A 178 16.49 -6.19 12.29
C ILE A 178 16.93 -6.71 13.66
N ALA A 179 15.98 -7.21 14.45
CA ALA A 179 16.24 -7.80 15.76
C ALA A 179 17.19 -8.99 15.64
N LEU A 180 16.91 -9.95 14.74
CA LEU A 180 17.77 -11.11 14.50
C LEU A 180 19.20 -10.69 14.15
N VAL A 181 19.36 -9.74 13.23
CA VAL A 181 20.70 -9.29 12.81
C VAL A 181 21.41 -8.48 13.88
N SER A 182 20.70 -7.84 14.82
CA SER A 182 21.34 -7.16 15.95
C SER A 182 22.18 -8.11 16.83
N PHE A 183 21.89 -9.41 16.84
CA PHE A 183 22.71 -10.42 17.53
C PHE A 183 23.98 -10.78 16.75
N ILE A 184 24.00 -10.59 15.43
CA ILE A 184 25.06 -11.08 14.53
C ILE A 184 25.98 -9.95 14.08
N ASP A 185 25.42 -8.79 13.73
CA ASP A 185 26.16 -7.66 13.18
C ASP A 185 26.48 -6.62 14.25
N GLU A 186 27.77 -6.30 14.40
CA GLU A 186 28.26 -5.38 15.42
C GLU A 186 27.67 -3.95 15.27
N LYS A 187 27.44 -3.48 14.04
CA LYS A 187 26.91 -2.12 13.80
C LYS A 187 25.47 -2.02 14.26
N LEU A 188 24.63 -3.00 13.91
CA LEU A 188 23.25 -3.06 14.38
C LEU A 188 23.17 -3.31 15.88
N ARG A 189 23.99 -4.22 16.44
CA ARG A 189 24.07 -4.45 17.89
C ARG A 189 24.32 -3.16 18.65
N LYS A 190 25.32 -2.38 18.21
CA LYS A 190 25.72 -1.11 18.84
C LYS A 190 24.63 -0.04 18.87
N ILE A 191 23.61 -0.12 18.02
CA ILE A 191 22.49 0.84 17.99
C ILE A 191 21.22 0.28 18.65
N ILE A 192 20.90 -1.00 18.44
CA ILE A 192 19.69 -1.64 18.97
C ILE A 192 19.84 -1.93 20.46
N TRP A 193 21.04 -2.29 20.93
CA TRP A 193 21.32 -2.62 22.33
C TRP A 193 21.84 -1.41 23.12
N ASN A 194 21.78 -0.23 22.52
CA ASN A 194 22.12 1.00 23.21
C ASN A 194 20.97 1.42 24.13
N LYS A 195 21.25 1.92 25.34
CA LYS A 195 20.23 2.41 26.29
C LYS A 195 19.24 3.42 25.69
N ASN A 196 19.67 4.21 24.71
CA ASN A 196 18.81 5.19 24.05
C ASN A 196 17.70 4.55 23.20
N ILE A 197 17.77 3.26 22.88
CA ILE A 197 16.68 2.53 22.22
C ILE A 197 15.38 2.56 23.03
N ILE A 198 15.48 2.70 24.36
CA ILE A 198 14.33 2.83 25.25
C ILE A 198 13.45 4.02 24.82
N ILE A 199 14.05 5.11 24.33
CA ILE A 199 13.30 6.26 23.81
C ILE A 199 12.44 5.85 22.60
N SER A 200 13.00 5.08 21.67
CA SER A 200 12.26 4.56 20.51
C SER A 200 11.13 3.62 20.94
N ILE A 201 11.38 2.75 21.92
CA ILE A 201 10.40 1.80 22.47
C ILE A 201 9.24 2.56 23.14
N LEU A 202 9.53 3.54 24.00
CA LEU A 202 8.52 4.32 24.70
C LEU A 202 7.64 5.13 23.74
N ILE A 203 8.24 5.79 22.75
CA ILE A 203 7.50 6.52 21.72
C ILE A 203 6.64 5.56 20.90
N THR A 204 7.20 4.40 20.51
CA THR A 204 6.44 3.40 19.77
C THR A 204 5.23 2.95 20.59
N GLY A 205 5.46 2.52 21.84
CA GLY A 205 4.41 2.10 22.76
C GLY A 205 3.32 3.15 22.88
N LEU A 206 3.68 4.39 23.23
CA LEU A 206 2.74 5.49 23.39
C LEU A 206 1.83 5.68 22.17
N LEU A 207 2.38 5.61 20.96
CA LEU A 207 1.63 5.86 19.73
C LEU A 207 0.77 4.67 19.29
N VAL A 208 1.22 3.44 19.53
CA VAL A 208 0.48 2.24 19.07
C VAL A 208 -0.54 1.75 20.10
N THR A 209 -0.34 2.03 21.39
CA THR A 209 -1.19 1.53 22.49
C THR A 209 -2.68 1.82 22.29
N PRO A 210 -3.14 3.03 21.88
CA PRO A 210 -4.57 3.28 21.72
C PRO A 210 -5.24 2.36 20.71
N HIS A 211 -4.59 2.10 19.58
CA HIS A 211 -5.08 1.17 18.56
C HIS A 211 -5.14 -0.26 19.09
N PHE A 212 -4.06 -0.75 19.70
CA PHE A 212 -4.03 -2.12 20.22
C PHE A 212 -4.96 -2.34 21.41
N TYR A 213 -5.17 -1.33 22.24
CA TYR A 213 -6.15 -1.39 23.33
C TYR A 213 -7.55 -1.62 22.76
N GLN A 214 -7.99 -0.79 21.80
CA GLN A 214 -9.30 -0.93 21.18
C GLN A 214 -9.44 -2.26 20.42
N LEU A 215 -8.40 -2.64 19.67
CA LEU A 215 -8.34 -3.89 18.91
C LEU A 215 -8.53 -5.10 19.82
N LEU A 216 -7.82 -5.14 20.95
CA LEU A 216 -7.83 -6.29 21.86
C LEU A 216 -9.05 -6.32 22.79
N SER A 217 -9.69 -5.17 23.02
CA SER A 217 -10.91 -5.09 23.84
C SER A 217 -12.18 -5.58 23.12
N ASN A 218 -12.17 -5.65 21.78
CA ASN A 218 -13.34 -6.04 20.99
C ASN A 218 -13.18 -7.46 20.42
N GLN A 219 -13.78 -8.46 21.07
CA GLN A 219 -13.66 -9.86 20.67
C GLN A 219 -14.34 -10.18 19.34
N GLU A 220 -15.49 -9.57 19.07
CA GLU A 220 -16.21 -9.72 17.80
C GLU A 220 -15.34 -9.22 16.65
N PHE A 221 -14.77 -8.03 16.81
CA PHE A 221 -13.85 -7.47 15.84
C PHE A 221 -12.62 -8.37 15.61
N LEU A 222 -12.00 -8.89 16.68
CA LEU A 222 -10.87 -9.82 16.57
C LEU A 222 -11.25 -11.10 15.80
N SER A 223 -12.46 -11.62 16.03
CA SER A 223 -12.95 -12.81 15.33
C SER A 223 -13.12 -12.53 13.82
N ALA A 224 -13.72 -11.39 13.46
CA ALA A 224 -13.88 -10.95 12.09
C ALA A 224 -12.54 -10.67 11.40
N LEU A 225 -11.60 -10.05 12.11
CA LEU A 225 -10.23 -9.83 11.64
C LEU A 225 -9.53 -11.16 11.31
N ARG A 226 -9.61 -12.15 12.20
CA ARG A 226 -9.04 -13.48 11.98
C ARG A 226 -9.65 -14.17 10.75
N ALA A 227 -10.98 -14.13 10.63
CA ALA A 227 -11.68 -14.68 9.47
C ALA A 227 -11.25 -13.98 8.16
N SER A 228 -11.13 -12.65 8.17
CA SER A 228 -10.66 -11.88 7.00
C SER A 228 -9.23 -12.25 6.60
N VAL A 229 -8.33 -12.41 7.57
CA VAL A 229 -6.95 -12.88 7.32
C VAL A 229 -6.96 -14.29 6.75
N GLU A 230 -7.73 -15.20 7.34
CA GLU A 230 -7.84 -16.59 6.88
C GLU A 230 -8.33 -16.70 5.43
N LEU A 231 -9.36 -15.94 5.06
CA LEU A 231 -9.85 -15.85 3.67
C LEU A 231 -8.79 -15.35 2.68
N LYS A 232 -7.88 -14.48 3.14
CA LYS A 232 -6.80 -13.92 2.31
C LYS A 232 -5.60 -14.85 2.19
N THR A 233 -5.35 -15.71 3.19
CA THR A 233 -4.16 -16.57 3.26
C THR A 233 -4.40 -18.02 2.89
N MET A 234 -5.64 -18.53 2.96
CA MET A 234 -5.93 -19.92 2.59
C MET A 234 -6.07 -20.14 1.08
N GLY A 235 -5.60 -21.29 0.60
CA GLY A 235 -5.77 -21.73 -0.78
C GLY A 235 -7.13 -22.39 -1.03
N GLN A 236 -7.56 -22.47 -2.30
CA GLN A 236 -8.85 -23.09 -2.66
C GLN A 236 -8.86 -24.63 -2.58
N GLU A 237 -7.69 -25.29 -2.49
CA GLU A 237 -7.58 -26.75 -2.45
C GLU A 237 -6.74 -27.24 -1.25
N LYS A 238 -7.26 -28.22 -0.50
CA LYS A 238 -6.61 -28.86 0.66
C LYS A 238 -5.78 -30.11 0.30
N THR A 239 -5.32 -30.24 -0.94
CA THR A 239 -4.81 -31.51 -1.49
C THR A 239 -3.29 -31.71 -1.38
N GLY A 240 -2.56 -30.84 -0.67
CA GLY A 240 -1.09 -30.94 -0.53
C GLY A 240 -0.58 -30.93 0.93
N ILE A 241 0.69 -31.28 1.12
CA ILE A 241 1.39 -31.11 2.41
C ILE A 241 1.48 -29.60 2.69
N PRO A 242 0.86 -29.08 3.77
CA PRO A 242 0.69 -27.64 3.97
C PRO A 242 2.01 -26.85 3.97
N VAL A 243 3.06 -27.40 4.58
CA VAL A 243 4.38 -26.77 4.64
C VAL A 243 5.03 -26.62 3.26
N LEU A 244 4.98 -27.67 2.43
CA LEU A 244 5.55 -27.63 1.07
C LEU A 244 4.80 -26.63 0.20
N SER A 245 3.46 -26.61 0.28
CA SER A 245 2.63 -25.65 -0.46
C SER A 245 2.94 -24.21 -0.07
N THR A 246 3.14 -23.94 1.22
CA THR A 246 3.47 -22.62 1.75
C THR A 246 4.83 -22.12 1.23
N ILE A 247 5.86 -22.96 1.33
CA ILE A 247 7.21 -22.61 0.84
C ILE A 247 7.18 -22.39 -0.67
N PHE A 248 6.50 -23.26 -1.41
CA PHE A 248 6.42 -23.15 -2.87
C PHE A 248 5.72 -21.85 -3.30
N THR A 249 4.56 -21.54 -2.72
CA THR A 249 3.80 -20.32 -3.03
C THR A 249 4.59 -19.06 -2.65
N MET A 250 5.26 -19.07 -1.50
CA MET A 250 6.16 -17.99 -1.09
C MET A 250 7.30 -17.78 -2.10
N LEU A 251 8.01 -18.85 -2.47
CA LEU A 251 9.12 -18.79 -3.43
C LEU A 251 8.65 -18.33 -4.81
N LEU A 252 7.49 -18.82 -5.27
CA LEU A 252 6.90 -18.42 -6.53
C LEU A 252 6.60 -16.91 -6.54
N THR A 253 6.00 -16.37 -5.48
CA THR A 253 5.74 -14.92 -5.39
C THR A 253 7.02 -14.12 -5.28
N LEU A 254 8.00 -14.58 -4.50
CA LEU A 254 9.32 -13.94 -4.41
C LEU A 254 9.98 -13.86 -5.79
N VAL A 255 9.94 -14.96 -6.56
CA VAL A 255 10.43 -14.99 -7.94
C VAL A 255 9.66 -13.99 -8.80
N LYS A 256 8.32 -13.96 -8.77
CA LYS A 256 7.53 -13.00 -9.56
C LYS A 256 7.94 -11.55 -9.31
N VAL A 257 8.18 -11.18 -8.05
CA VAL A 257 8.57 -9.80 -7.69
C VAL A 257 9.99 -9.46 -8.16
N VAL A 258 10.93 -10.40 -8.05
CA VAL A 258 12.36 -10.15 -8.36
C VAL A 258 12.69 -10.40 -9.85
N LEU A 259 11.93 -11.25 -10.53
CA LEU A 259 12.19 -11.72 -11.89
C LEU A 259 12.37 -10.59 -12.91
N PRO A 260 11.54 -9.53 -12.96
CA PRO A 260 11.71 -8.45 -13.94
C PRO A 260 13.08 -7.77 -13.85
N ILE A 261 13.55 -7.51 -12.62
CA ILE A 261 14.86 -6.92 -12.37
C ILE A 261 15.96 -7.93 -12.71
N PHE A 262 15.79 -9.18 -12.29
CA PHE A 262 16.78 -10.24 -12.52
C PHE A 262 17.01 -10.49 -14.01
N VAL A 263 15.95 -10.59 -14.81
CA VAL A 263 16.04 -10.79 -16.27
C VAL A 263 16.81 -9.66 -16.94
N ILE A 264 16.55 -8.40 -16.56
CA ILE A 264 17.26 -7.25 -17.14
C ILE A 264 18.76 -7.31 -16.82
N PHE A 265 19.13 -7.60 -15.58
CA PHE A 265 20.55 -7.71 -15.22
C PHE A 265 21.22 -8.95 -15.80
N LEU A 266 20.50 -10.06 -15.98
CA LEU A 266 20.99 -11.24 -16.70
C LEU A 266 21.29 -10.90 -18.16
N VAL A 267 20.36 -10.24 -18.85
CA VAL A 267 20.56 -9.76 -20.23
C VAL A 267 21.77 -8.82 -20.31
N PHE A 268 21.89 -7.87 -19.37
CA PHE A 268 23.04 -6.96 -19.35
C PHE A 268 24.36 -7.71 -19.12
N LYS A 269 24.36 -8.77 -18.29
CA LYS A 269 25.54 -9.63 -18.08
C LYS A 269 25.91 -10.36 -19.36
N LEU A 270 24.94 -10.97 -20.05
CA LEU A 270 25.14 -11.69 -21.31
C LEU A 270 25.72 -10.77 -22.39
N PHE A 271 25.27 -9.52 -22.46
CA PHE A 271 25.82 -8.50 -23.36
C PHE A 271 27.09 -7.80 -22.83
N LYS A 272 27.72 -8.32 -21.77
CA LYS A 272 28.95 -7.80 -21.13
C LYS A 272 28.85 -6.31 -20.78
N LYS A 273 27.65 -5.83 -20.41
CA LYS A 273 27.39 -4.43 -20.01
C LYS A 273 27.58 -4.20 -18.51
N VAL A 274 27.47 -5.28 -17.73
CA VAL A 274 27.70 -5.29 -16.30
C VAL A 274 28.57 -6.47 -15.89
N SER A 275 29.29 -6.33 -14.78
CA SER A 275 29.92 -7.43 -14.05
C SER A 275 29.39 -7.49 -12.63
N PHE A 276 29.38 -8.69 -12.07
CA PHE A 276 29.02 -8.92 -10.68
C PHE A 276 30.30 -8.98 -9.85
N ASN A 277 30.33 -8.22 -8.77
CA ASN A 277 31.44 -8.24 -7.83
C ASN A 277 31.00 -9.01 -6.58
N SER A 278 31.89 -9.82 -6.01
CA SER A 278 31.71 -10.31 -4.65
C SER A 278 31.88 -9.14 -3.69
N SER A 279 30.77 -8.67 -3.12
CA SER A 279 30.82 -7.68 -2.04
C SER A 279 30.82 -8.41 -0.70
N ARG A 280 31.58 -7.91 0.27
CA ARG A 280 31.51 -8.42 1.65
C ARG A 280 30.09 -8.20 2.18
N TYR A 281 29.51 -9.23 2.79
CA TYR A 281 28.20 -9.15 3.43
C TYR A 281 28.24 -8.18 4.61
N ASP A 282 27.73 -6.97 4.39
CA ASP A 282 27.57 -5.97 5.43
C ASP A 282 26.24 -6.13 6.18
N TRP A 283 25.94 -5.19 7.07
CA TRP A 283 24.72 -5.21 7.89
C TRP A 283 23.44 -5.30 7.04
N LEU A 284 23.38 -4.63 5.89
CA LEU A 284 22.19 -4.62 5.03
C LEU A 284 22.01 -5.98 4.34
N ALA A 285 23.11 -6.58 3.86
CA ALA A 285 23.08 -7.91 3.27
C ALA A 285 22.66 -8.99 4.27
N LYS A 286 23.19 -8.95 5.50
CA LYS A 286 22.77 -9.86 6.58
C LYS A 286 21.28 -9.67 6.90
N THR A 287 20.80 -8.43 6.90
CA THR A 287 19.38 -8.12 7.16
C THR A 287 18.48 -8.63 6.03
N MET A 288 18.92 -8.61 4.77
CA MET A 288 18.18 -9.24 3.66
C MET A 288 17.98 -10.73 3.88
N PHE A 289 19.04 -11.47 4.23
CA PHE A 289 18.91 -12.92 4.48
C PHE A 289 18.05 -13.22 5.71
N ALA A 290 18.22 -12.45 6.79
CA ALA A 290 17.35 -12.52 7.96
C ALA A 290 15.89 -12.23 7.60
N GLN A 291 15.62 -11.23 6.74
CA GLN A 291 14.28 -10.89 6.29
C GLN A 291 13.62 -12.05 5.55
N LEU A 292 14.35 -12.70 4.63
CA LEU A 292 13.85 -13.88 3.92
C LEU A 292 13.57 -15.03 4.88
N ALA A 293 14.44 -15.27 5.87
CA ALA A 293 14.24 -16.28 6.89
C ALA A 293 13.01 -15.98 7.77
N VAL A 294 12.85 -14.74 8.24
CA VAL A 294 11.68 -14.32 9.04
C VAL A 294 10.39 -14.46 8.26
N ILE A 295 10.37 -14.08 6.98
CA ILE A 295 9.20 -14.28 6.11
C ILE A 295 8.88 -15.77 5.98
N ALA A 296 9.88 -16.61 5.69
CA ALA A 296 9.69 -18.05 5.55
C ALA A 296 9.13 -18.67 6.83
N LEU A 297 9.70 -18.34 7.98
CA LEU A 297 9.22 -18.81 9.28
C LEU A 297 7.79 -18.33 9.53
N PHE A 298 7.49 -17.05 9.32
CA PHE A 298 6.14 -16.53 9.50
C PHE A 298 5.12 -17.26 8.63
N PHE A 299 5.44 -17.49 7.35
CA PHE A 299 4.53 -18.13 6.42
C PHE A 299 4.28 -19.59 6.84
N ILE A 300 5.32 -20.32 7.25
CA ILE A 300 5.20 -21.69 7.76
C ILE A 300 4.35 -21.73 9.03
N PHE A 301 4.63 -20.88 10.03
CA PHE A 301 3.89 -20.85 11.30
C PHE A 301 2.43 -20.44 11.12
N MET A 302 2.15 -19.51 10.21
CA MET A 302 0.80 -19.03 9.93
C MET A 302 0.07 -19.84 8.85
N ASN A 303 0.69 -20.90 8.31
CA ASN A 303 0.16 -21.73 7.22
C ASN A 303 -0.39 -20.91 6.04
N VAL A 304 0.42 -19.98 5.54
CA VAL A 304 0.05 -19.08 4.43
C VAL A 304 0.13 -19.83 3.10
N GLN A 305 -1.01 -20.15 2.51
CA GLN A 305 -1.11 -20.94 1.27
C GLN A 305 -1.33 -20.08 0.03
N LYS A 306 -1.83 -18.86 0.20
CA LYS A 306 -2.03 -17.86 -0.85
C LYS A 306 -1.24 -16.60 -0.54
N THR A 307 -0.57 -16.07 -1.56
CA THR A 307 0.33 -14.93 -1.43
C THR A 307 0.16 -13.96 -2.59
N GLU A 308 0.37 -12.68 -2.30
CA GLU A 308 0.27 -11.60 -3.27
C GLU A 308 1.61 -10.87 -3.40
N GLU A 309 1.98 -10.46 -4.62
CA GLU A 309 3.24 -9.75 -4.90
C GLU A 309 3.41 -8.48 -4.04
N ARG A 310 2.29 -7.79 -3.78
CA ARG A 310 2.24 -6.56 -2.97
C ARG A 310 2.66 -6.78 -1.51
N TRP A 311 2.59 -8.01 -0.98
CA TRP A 311 3.02 -8.29 0.39
C TRP A 311 4.54 -8.29 0.54
N PHE A 312 5.26 -8.68 -0.52
CA PHE A 312 6.73 -8.75 -0.53
C PHE A 312 7.38 -7.41 -0.92
N LEU A 313 6.68 -6.59 -1.71
CA LEU A 313 7.18 -5.30 -2.19
C LEU A 313 7.86 -4.45 -1.08
N PRO A 314 7.19 -4.08 0.02
CA PRO A 314 7.80 -3.28 1.08
C PRO A 314 8.98 -3.99 1.77
N LEU A 315 8.93 -5.32 1.87
CA LEU A 315 9.94 -6.13 2.55
C LEU A 315 11.23 -6.24 1.73
N LEU A 316 11.15 -6.10 0.40
CA LEU A 316 12.30 -6.23 -0.52
C LEU A 316 12.86 -4.88 -0.98
N LEU A 317 12.03 -3.83 -0.98
CA LEU A 317 12.38 -2.48 -1.41
C LEU A 317 13.71 -1.92 -0.84
N PRO A 318 14.02 -2.03 0.47
CA PRO A 318 15.26 -1.49 1.03
C PRO A 318 16.52 -2.23 0.56
N PHE A 319 16.40 -3.36 -0.15
CA PHE A 319 17.56 -4.14 -0.63
C PHE A 319 17.92 -3.85 -2.10
N LEU A 320 17.18 -2.98 -2.79
CA LEU A 320 17.59 -2.51 -4.13
C LEU A 320 18.98 -1.85 -4.14
N PRO A 321 19.39 -1.01 -3.16
CA PRO A 321 20.75 -0.48 -3.11
C PRO A 321 21.79 -1.59 -2.95
N LEU A 322 21.50 -2.65 -2.21
CA LEU A 322 22.40 -3.80 -2.06
C LEU A 322 22.63 -4.52 -3.39
N LEU A 323 21.57 -4.69 -4.20
CA LEU A 323 21.69 -5.23 -5.54
C LEU A 323 22.63 -4.36 -6.40
N LEU A 324 22.40 -3.05 -6.44
CA LEU A 324 23.21 -2.12 -7.23
C LEU A 324 24.65 -1.99 -6.72
N LYS A 325 24.90 -2.19 -5.42
CA LYS A 325 26.24 -2.27 -4.84
C LYS A 325 27.05 -3.43 -5.44
N SER A 326 26.38 -4.55 -5.71
CA SER A 326 26.99 -5.79 -6.19
C SER A 326 27.26 -5.79 -7.71
N ILE A 327 26.87 -4.73 -8.40
CA ILE A 327 26.95 -4.60 -9.87
C ILE A 327 27.91 -3.46 -10.23
N THR A 328 28.83 -3.76 -11.15
CA THR A 328 29.68 -2.77 -11.81
C THR A 328 29.21 -2.57 -13.24
N PHE A 329 29.13 -1.32 -13.67
CA PHE A 329 28.65 -0.95 -14.99
C PHE A 329 29.82 -0.40 -15.82
N GLY A 330 30.01 -0.90 -17.05
CA GLY A 330 31.07 -0.38 -17.93
C GLY A 330 30.79 1.05 -18.44
N ALA A 331 29.52 1.44 -18.58
CA ALA A 331 29.09 2.75 -19.07
C ALA A 331 27.96 3.33 -18.21
N ILE A 332 28.18 3.44 -16.90
CA ILE A 332 27.12 3.73 -15.92
C ILE A 332 26.30 5.00 -16.25
N LYS A 333 26.94 6.08 -16.72
CA LYS A 333 26.25 7.33 -17.08
C LYS A 333 25.30 7.16 -18.27
N LYS A 334 25.64 6.31 -19.24
CA LYS A 334 24.75 5.98 -20.37
C LYS A 334 23.49 5.28 -19.87
N TRP A 335 23.65 4.32 -18.97
CA TRP A 335 22.54 3.57 -18.38
C TRP A 335 21.69 4.41 -17.44
N GLU A 336 22.29 5.33 -16.68
CA GLU A 336 21.56 6.32 -15.88
C GLU A 336 20.66 7.18 -16.77
N THR A 337 21.16 7.71 -17.89
CA THR A 337 20.34 8.51 -18.81
C THR A 337 19.22 7.69 -19.44
N LYS A 338 19.49 6.45 -19.90
CA LYS A 338 18.46 5.57 -20.45
C LYS A 338 17.40 5.18 -19.42
N GLY A 339 17.81 4.84 -18.20
CA GLY A 339 16.90 4.50 -17.11
C GLY A 339 15.99 5.67 -16.73
N PHE A 340 16.53 6.89 -16.73
CA PHE A 340 15.73 8.10 -16.50
C PHE A 340 14.62 8.28 -17.55
N TYR A 341 14.95 8.19 -18.83
CA TYR A 341 13.95 8.31 -19.90
C TYR A 341 12.97 7.13 -19.93
N LEU A 342 13.42 5.91 -19.60
CA LEU A 342 12.53 4.76 -19.45
C LEU A 342 11.52 4.99 -18.32
N PHE A 343 11.95 5.51 -17.17
CA PHE A 343 11.05 5.84 -16.08
C PHE A 343 10.03 6.90 -16.51
N LEU A 344 10.48 7.98 -17.15
CA LEU A 344 9.58 9.01 -17.69
C LEU A 344 8.58 8.45 -18.70
N PHE A 345 9.03 7.58 -19.60
CA PHE A 345 8.17 6.90 -20.56
C PHE A 345 7.11 6.05 -19.85
N ILE A 346 7.50 5.30 -18.81
CA ILE A 346 6.55 4.48 -18.04
C ILE A 346 5.56 5.37 -17.28
N LEU A 347 6.00 6.49 -16.69
CA LEU A 347 5.09 7.46 -16.07
C LEU A 347 4.11 8.05 -17.08
N PHE A 348 4.60 8.40 -18.27
CA PHE A 348 3.76 8.88 -19.36
C PHE A 348 2.74 7.82 -19.78
N ALA A 349 3.17 6.57 -19.98
CA ALA A 349 2.32 5.44 -20.32
C ALA A 349 1.24 5.20 -19.24
N GLN A 350 1.61 5.30 -17.96
CA GLN A 350 0.65 5.22 -16.86
C GLN A 350 -0.36 6.37 -16.92
N ALA A 351 0.08 7.62 -17.12
CA ALA A 351 -0.79 8.78 -17.16
C ALA A 351 -1.80 8.75 -18.33
N ILE A 352 -1.41 8.26 -19.51
CA ILE A 352 -2.28 8.21 -20.70
C ILE A 352 -3.14 6.94 -20.77
N ARG A 353 -2.88 5.94 -19.93
CA ARG A 353 -3.57 4.65 -19.97
C ARG A 353 -5.08 4.80 -19.87
N THR A 354 -5.59 5.53 -18.87
CA THR A 354 -7.03 5.70 -18.65
C THR A 354 -7.72 6.44 -19.82
N PRO A 355 -7.17 7.55 -20.36
CA PRO A 355 -7.66 8.13 -21.61
C PRO A 355 -7.68 7.16 -22.79
N ILE A 356 -6.64 6.35 -22.97
CA ILE A 356 -6.55 5.37 -24.06
C ILE A 356 -7.58 4.26 -23.88
N GLU A 357 -7.74 3.71 -22.67
CA GLU A 357 -8.77 2.71 -22.34
C GLU A 357 -10.17 3.24 -22.69
N LYS A 358 -10.45 4.51 -22.34
CA LYS A 358 -11.72 5.18 -22.68
C LYS A 358 -11.90 5.35 -24.19
N LEU A 359 -10.87 5.81 -24.90
CA LEU A 359 -10.90 5.99 -26.36
C LEU A 359 -11.12 4.67 -27.10
N LEU A 360 -10.43 3.61 -26.67
CA LEU A 360 -10.52 2.26 -27.22
C LEU A 360 -11.74 1.47 -26.72
N LYS A 361 -12.59 2.08 -25.88
CA LYS A 361 -13.77 1.45 -25.26
C LYS A 361 -13.44 0.15 -24.51
N ILE A 362 -12.25 0.08 -23.90
CA ILE A 362 -11.84 -1.06 -23.08
C ILE A 362 -12.64 -1.00 -21.77
N PRO A 363 -13.44 -2.02 -21.44
CA PRO A 363 -14.27 -2.00 -20.24
C PRO A 363 -13.41 -2.04 -18.98
N SER A 364 -13.52 -1.01 -18.14
CA SER A 364 -12.78 -0.85 -16.88
C SER A 364 -13.70 -0.26 -15.81
N ASP A 365 -13.58 -0.73 -14.57
CA ASP A 365 -14.47 -0.31 -13.46
C ASP A 365 -14.39 1.21 -13.20
N VAL A 366 -13.24 1.82 -13.46
CA VAL A 366 -13.01 3.28 -13.32
C VAL A 366 -13.77 4.13 -14.33
N HIS A 367 -14.38 3.55 -15.36
CA HIS A 367 -15.17 4.27 -16.36
C HIS A 367 -16.66 4.33 -16.01
N PHE A 368 -17.14 3.49 -15.09
CA PHE A 368 -18.55 3.41 -14.71
C PHE A 368 -18.77 4.16 -13.40
N GLY A 369 -19.35 5.36 -13.50
CA GLY A 369 -19.65 6.20 -12.36
C GLY A 369 -20.80 5.68 -11.51
N PHE A 370 -20.84 6.10 -10.25
CA PHE A 370 -21.88 5.72 -9.27
C PHE A 370 -23.05 6.71 -9.24
N GLN A 371 -23.10 7.67 -10.18
CA GLN A 371 -24.18 8.66 -10.31
C GLN A 371 -25.57 8.01 -10.34
N PRO A 372 -25.85 6.94 -11.12
CA PRO A 372 -27.19 6.35 -11.14
C PRO A 372 -27.67 5.88 -9.75
N ILE A 373 -26.79 5.32 -8.92
CA ILE A 373 -27.13 4.92 -7.55
C ILE A 373 -27.34 6.17 -6.68
N SER A 374 -26.42 7.13 -6.77
CA SER A 374 -26.49 8.40 -6.04
C SER A 374 -27.77 9.17 -6.36
N ASP A 375 -28.20 9.22 -7.61
CA ASP A 375 -29.37 9.97 -8.06
C ASP A 375 -30.66 9.38 -7.48
N VAL A 376 -30.79 8.05 -7.45
CA VAL A 376 -31.93 7.36 -6.80
C VAL A 376 -31.95 7.65 -5.30
N LEU A 377 -30.80 7.54 -4.62
CA LEU A 377 -30.70 7.79 -3.18
C LEU A 377 -31.06 9.23 -2.82
N ASN A 378 -30.54 10.22 -3.55
CA ASN A 378 -30.85 11.63 -3.29
C ASN A 378 -32.28 12.03 -3.68
N SER A 379 -32.84 11.47 -4.75
CA SER A 379 -34.16 11.90 -5.23
C SER A 379 -35.31 11.25 -4.47
N LYS A 380 -35.16 9.99 -4.07
CA LYS A 380 -36.26 9.20 -3.47
C LYS A 380 -36.06 8.89 -1.99
N TYR A 381 -34.81 8.90 -1.51
CA TYR A 381 -34.45 8.38 -0.19
C TYR A 381 -33.52 9.32 0.60
N ALA A 382 -33.59 10.64 0.34
CA ALA A 382 -32.68 11.62 0.93
C ALA A 382 -32.70 11.69 2.47
N ASN A 383 -33.84 11.33 3.07
CA ASN A 383 -34.06 11.38 4.52
C ASN A 383 -33.86 10.01 5.20
N GLU A 384 -33.45 8.99 4.45
CA GLU A 384 -33.16 7.65 4.97
C GLU A 384 -31.66 7.42 5.07
N ASP A 385 -31.23 6.53 5.96
CA ASP A 385 -29.83 6.12 6.05
C ASP A 385 -29.49 5.19 4.88
N TRP A 386 -28.32 5.38 4.26
CA TRP A 386 -27.93 4.62 3.07
C TRP A 386 -26.93 3.52 3.42
N VAL A 387 -27.34 2.27 3.25
CA VAL A 387 -26.49 1.08 3.44
C VAL A 387 -26.15 0.47 2.09
N LEU A 388 -24.89 0.60 1.69
CA LEU A 388 -24.39 0.12 0.41
C LEU A 388 -23.83 -1.31 0.52
N PRO A 389 -23.76 -2.06 -0.60
CA PRO A 389 -23.41 -3.48 -0.56
C PRO A 389 -22.03 -3.77 0.04
N ASN A 390 -21.08 -2.86 -0.21
CA ASN A 390 -19.73 -2.94 0.33
C ASN A 390 -19.07 -1.55 0.38
N VAL A 391 -17.92 -1.49 1.03
CA VAL A 391 -17.07 -0.29 1.15
C VAL A 391 -16.68 0.35 -0.19
N THR A 392 -16.61 -0.41 -1.29
CA THR A 392 -16.34 0.16 -2.64
C THR A 392 -17.52 0.99 -3.13
N TYR A 393 -18.73 0.47 -2.98
CA TYR A 393 -19.97 1.16 -3.36
C TYR A 393 -20.20 2.34 -2.43
N ALA A 394 -20.07 2.14 -1.11
CA ALA A 394 -20.21 3.18 -0.12
C ALA A 394 -19.23 4.33 -0.38
N GLY A 395 -17.95 4.02 -0.62
CA GLY A 395 -16.92 5.01 -0.92
C GLY A 395 -17.19 5.85 -2.16
N ASN A 396 -17.59 5.21 -3.26
CA ASN A 396 -17.90 5.94 -4.49
C ASN A 396 -19.17 6.79 -4.36
N VAL A 397 -20.21 6.31 -3.65
CA VAL A 397 -21.40 7.13 -3.34
C VAL A 397 -21.02 8.29 -2.40
N LYS A 398 -20.12 8.06 -1.43
CA LYS A 398 -19.65 9.12 -0.51
C LYS A 398 -18.92 10.24 -1.24
N LEU A 399 -18.13 9.93 -2.26
CA LEU A 399 -17.44 10.92 -3.09
C LEU A 399 -18.41 11.84 -3.83
N LEU A 400 -19.58 11.31 -4.22
CA LEU A 400 -20.65 12.09 -4.84
C LEU A 400 -21.48 12.87 -3.82
N ASN A 401 -21.51 12.39 -2.57
CA ASN A 401 -22.35 12.91 -1.48
C ASN A 401 -21.52 13.23 -0.23
N SER A 402 -20.57 14.17 -0.36
CA SER A 402 -19.54 14.42 0.67
C SER A 402 -20.09 14.74 2.07
N ARG A 403 -21.31 15.31 2.16
CA ARG A 403 -21.95 15.71 3.42
C ARG A 403 -22.85 14.64 4.04
N VAL A 404 -23.27 13.64 3.27
CA VAL A 404 -24.21 12.61 3.73
C VAL A 404 -23.40 11.44 4.29
N PRO A 405 -23.63 10.99 5.54
CA PRO A 405 -23.01 9.77 6.03
C PRO A 405 -23.53 8.58 5.22
N VAL A 406 -22.63 7.67 4.86
CA VAL A 406 -23.01 6.42 4.18
C VAL A 406 -22.42 5.23 4.92
N TYR A 407 -23.12 4.10 4.86
CA TYR A 407 -22.80 2.86 5.56
C TYR A 407 -22.51 1.74 4.55
N ALA A 408 -21.71 0.75 4.95
CA ALA A 408 -21.39 -0.41 4.13
C ALA A 408 -21.77 -1.70 4.86
N ALA A 409 -22.43 -2.62 4.16
CA ALA A 409 -22.90 -3.89 4.73
C ALA A 409 -21.76 -4.85 5.14
N ASP A 410 -20.56 -4.67 4.59
CA ASP A 410 -19.38 -5.48 4.88
C ASP A 410 -18.42 -4.83 5.91
N ASP A 411 -18.78 -3.67 6.47
CA ASP A 411 -18.00 -3.02 7.53
C ASP A 411 -18.29 -3.65 8.90
N PHE A 412 -17.55 -4.70 9.23
CA PHE A 412 -17.59 -5.38 10.54
C PHE A 412 -16.95 -4.57 11.69
N SER A 413 -16.46 -3.37 11.42
CA SER A 413 -15.79 -2.52 12.42
C SER A 413 -16.68 -1.44 13.02
N LEU A 414 -17.85 -1.22 12.42
CA LEU A 414 -18.88 -0.37 13.01
C LEU A 414 -19.59 -1.14 14.14
N PRO A 415 -19.86 -0.50 15.29
CA PRO A 415 -20.72 -1.11 16.31
C PRO A 415 -22.10 -1.45 15.72
N GLU A 416 -22.79 -2.45 16.28
CA GLU A 416 -24.14 -2.90 15.85
C GLU A 416 -25.22 -1.80 15.83
N PHE A 417 -24.95 -0.61 16.38
CA PHE A 417 -25.81 0.56 16.29
C PHE A 417 -25.34 1.54 15.22
N LEU A 418 -26.06 1.53 14.08
CA LEU A 418 -26.47 2.65 13.20
C LEU A 418 -26.53 2.13 11.75
N PRO A 419 -27.74 1.95 11.23
CA PRO A 419 -28.69 3.05 11.04
C PRO A 419 -29.97 2.93 11.88
N ASN A 420 -30.79 3.97 11.89
CA ASN A 420 -32.12 3.88 12.50
C ASN A 420 -32.91 2.80 11.73
N LYS A 421 -33.09 1.63 12.33
CA LYS A 421 -33.56 0.41 11.64
C LYS A 421 -34.90 0.61 10.91
N ASN A 422 -35.69 1.58 11.34
CA ASN A 422 -36.99 1.90 10.73
C ASN A 422 -36.92 2.90 9.55
N SER A 423 -35.73 3.36 9.15
CA SER A 423 -35.54 4.37 8.09
C SER A 423 -34.23 4.19 7.30
N ALA A 424 -33.84 2.95 7.00
CA ALA A 424 -32.64 2.65 6.22
C ALA A 424 -32.98 2.01 4.86
N ILE A 425 -32.33 2.51 3.81
CA ILE A 425 -32.35 1.91 2.48
C ILE A 425 -31.09 1.09 2.27
N LYS A 426 -31.30 -0.21 2.02
CA LYS A 426 -30.24 -1.14 1.63
C LYS A 426 -30.18 -1.25 0.11
N VAL A 427 -28.98 -1.11 -0.41
CA VAL A 427 -28.65 -1.33 -1.82
C VAL A 427 -28.02 -2.71 -1.96
N LEU A 428 -28.56 -3.53 -2.85
CA LEU A 428 -28.10 -4.91 -3.10
C LEU A 428 -27.60 -5.09 -4.54
N ILE A 429 -26.62 -5.98 -4.72
CA ILE A 429 -26.08 -6.36 -6.04
C ILE A 429 -26.62 -7.73 -6.41
N GLY A 430 -27.31 -7.84 -7.54
CA GLY A 430 -27.90 -9.09 -7.99
C GLY A 430 -29.08 -9.53 -7.13
N LYS A 431 -29.58 -10.75 -7.38
CA LYS A 431 -30.77 -11.28 -6.68
C LYS A 431 -30.45 -11.90 -5.31
N ASP A 432 -29.17 -12.12 -5.04
CA ASP A 432 -28.72 -12.75 -3.81
C ASP A 432 -28.97 -11.81 -2.62
N GLY A 433 -29.72 -12.29 -1.63
CA GLY A 433 -30.10 -11.50 -0.45
C GLY A 433 -31.43 -10.73 -0.56
N LEU A 434 -32.16 -10.81 -1.69
CA LEU A 434 -33.52 -10.25 -1.75
C LEU A 434 -34.51 -10.97 -0.84
N GLY A 435 -34.44 -12.30 -0.74
CA GLY A 435 -35.44 -13.11 -0.04
C GLY A 435 -36.87 -12.77 -0.50
N ASP A 436 -37.78 -12.61 0.46
CA ASP A 436 -39.17 -12.16 0.23
C ASP A 436 -39.34 -10.63 0.38
N VAL A 437 -38.24 -9.87 0.46
CA VAL A 437 -38.29 -8.43 0.72
C VAL A 437 -38.77 -7.68 -0.53
N LYS A 438 -39.70 -6.74 -0.33
CA LYS A 438 -40.26 -5.92 -1.41
C LYS A 438 -39.19 -4.97 -1.98
N VAL A 439 -38.92 -5.12 -3.27
CA VAL A 439 -38.11 -4.17 -4.05
C VAL A 439 -38.85 -2.85 -4.18
N LEU A 440 -38.19 -1.76 -3.79
CA LEU A 440 -38.72 -0.40 -3.94
C LEU A 440 -38.28 0.23 -5.28
N ASP A 441 -37.05 -0.03 -5.70
CA ASP A 441 -36.48 0.47 -6.95
C ASP A 441 -35.40 -0.47 -7.49
N SER A 442 -35.04 -0.34 -8.76
CA SER A 442 -33.95 -1.10 -9.37
C SER A 442 -33.23 -0.36 -10.49
N LEU A 443 -31.94 -0.62 -10.64
CA LEU A 443 -31.15 -0.22 -11.80
C LEU A 443 -30.70 -1.46 -12.57
N VAL A 444 -30.86 -1.40 -13.90
CA VAL A 444 -30.45 -2.45 -14.84
C VAL A 444 -29.09 -2.09 -15.44
N ASP A 445 -28.28 -3.09 -15.77
CA ASP A 445 -27.00 -2.94 -16.48
C ASP A 445 -25.97 -2.01 -15.79
N PHE A 446 -25.93 -2.00 -14.45
CA PHE A 446 -24.98 -1.17 -13.71
C PHE A 446 -23.54 -1.71 -13.76
N GLY A 447 -22.59 -0.81 -14.01
CA GLY A 447 -21.16 -1.09 -13.94
C GLY A 447 -20.62 -1.99 -15.06
N ARG A 448 -19.34 -2.34 -14.95
CA ARG A 448 -18.62 -3.16 -15.94
C ARG A 448 -19.27 -4.52 -16.19
N ARG A 449 -19.84 -5.13 -15.15
CA ARG A 449 -20.45 -6.46 -15.19
C ARG A 449 -21.95 -6.43 -15.51
N LYS A 450 -22.52 -5.25 -15.82
CA LYS A 450 -23.95 -5.08 -16.11
C LYS A 450 -24.84 -5.72 -15.04
N GLN A 451 -24.56 -5.40 -13.79
CA GLN A 451 -25.25 -5.98 -12.65
C GLN A 451 -26.59 -5.29 -12.42
N MET A 452 -27.57 -6.04 -11.94
CA MET A 452 -28.81 -5.47 -11.40
C MET A 452 -28.52 -4.92 -10.01
N ILE A 453 -28.98 -3.71 -9.73
CA ILE A 453 -28.95 -3.10 -8.40
C ILE A 453 -30.38 -2.97 -7.90
N TYR A 454 -30.62 -3.35 -6.66
CA TYR A 454 -31.94 -3.26 -6.03
C TYR A 454 -31.89 -2.36 -4.80
N PHE A 455 -32.95 -1.61 -4.58
CA PHE A 455 -33.15 -0.77 -3.40
C PHE A 455 -34.29 -1.36 -2.58
N ILE A 456 -34.02 -1.69 -1.33
CA ILE A 456 -34.98 -2.28 -0.39
C ILE A 456 -34.97 -1.49 0.92
N ARG A 457 -36.08 -1.50 1.65
CA ARG A 457 -36.10 -1.01 3.03
C ARG A 457 -35.64 -2.11 3.98
N ASP A 458 -34.84 -1.74 4.98
CA ASP A 458 -34.33 -2.67 5.99
C ASP A 458 -35.40 -3.07 7.02
N ASP A 459 -36.45 -3.77 6.58
CA ASP A 459 -37.49 -4.29 7.48
C ASP A 459 -37.03 -5.61 8.14
N LYS A 460 -35.95 -5.58 8.93
CA LYS A 460 -35.61 -6.73 9.80
C LYS A 460 -36.11 -6.51 11.21
N SER A 461 -37.38 -6.87 11.42
CA SER A 461 -37.94 -7.24 12.72
C SER A 461 -37.64 -8.72 13.05
N GLN A 462 -36.40 -9.18 12.86
CA GLN A 462 -35.92 -10.49 13.31
C GLN A 462 -34.45 -10.42 13.70
#